data_AF-A0AA86SRG3-F1
#
_entry.id   AF-A0AA86SRG3-F1
#
_cell.length_a   1.000
_cell.length_b   1.000
_cell.length_c   1.000
_cell.angle_alpha   90.00
_cell.angle_beta   90.00
_cell.angle_gamma   90.00
#
_symmetry.space_group_name_H-M   'P 1'
#
loop_
_entity.id
_entity.type
_entity.pdbx_description
1 polymer ?
#
loop_
_entity_poly.entity_id
_entity_poly.type
_entity_poly.pdbx_seq_one_letter_code
_entity_poly.pdbx_strand_id
1 'polypeptide(L)'
;MESSSSLKSVVAEYEERNWMDLPRDVLCTIFQKLGAIETLKRAQHVCSVWRSISKDPLLWRTIDMSNSGDMDFQLGIMCRRAIDYSCGHLLHINIENFGTDDLLRHITDS
;
A
#
# COMPACT_ATOMS: atom_id res chain seq x y z
N MET A 1 61.52 -14.69 10.77
CA MET A 1 60.14 -15.09 11.13
C MET A 1 59.50 -13.90 11.81
N GLU A 2 58.86 -13.01 11.06
CA GLU A 2 57.88 -12.10 11.64
C GLU A 2 56.70 -12.07 10.66
N SER A 3 55.61 -12.66 11.13
CA SER A 3 54.39 -12.83 10.36
C SER A 3 53.68 -11.49 10.31
N SER A 4 53.51 -10.96 9.11
CA SER A 4 52.64 -9.81 8.87
C SER A 4 51.19 -10.27 9.07
N SER A 5 50.64 -9.97 10.24
CA SER A 5 49.24 -10.21 10.58
C SER A 5 48.38 -9.26 9.74
N SER A 6 47.84 -9.78 8.64
CA SER A 6 46.80 -9.11 7.86
C SER A 6 45.59 -8.89 8.77
N LEU A 7 45.36 -7.64 9.17
CA LEU A 7 44.13 -7.18 9.80
C LEU A 7 42.98 -7.45 8.82
N LYS A 8 42.38 -8.63 8.93
CA LYS A 8 41.07 -8.89 8.34
C LYS A 8 40.11 -7.94 9.03
N SER A 9 39.82 -6.83 8.36
CA SER A 9 38.64 -6.02 8.65
C SER A 9 37.47 -6.98 8.81
N VAL A 10 36.94 -7.08 10.03
CA VAL A 10 35.67 -7.75 10.28
C VAL A 10 34.63 -6.81 9.71
N VAL A 11 34.45 -6.88 8.40
CA VAL A 11 33.29 -6.30 7.73
C VAL A 11 32.13 -7.15 8.24
N ALA A 12 31.38 -6.62 9.21
CA ALA A 12 30.08 -7.16 9.51
C ALA A 12 29.29 -7.11 8.20
N GLU A 13 29.03 -8.27 7.60
CA GLU A 13 28.09 -8.40 6.49
C GLU A 13 26.74 -7.93 7.04
N TYR A 14 26.40 -6.66 6.77
CA TYR A 14 25.03 -6.21 6.92
C TYR A 14 24.27 -6.86 5.78
N GLU A 15 23.67 -8.03 6.03
CA GLU A 15 22.67 -8.57 5.13
C GLU A 15 21.59 -7.50 4.96
N GLU A 16 21.53 -6.91 3.77
CA GLU A 16 20.48 -5.96 3.42
C GLU A 16 19.15 -6.70 3.44
N ARG A 17 18.35 -6.47 4.49
CA ARG A 17 17.03 -7.08 4.61
C ARG A 17 16.12 -6.55 3.51
N ASN A 18 15.60 -7.45 2.70
CA ASN A 18 14.65 -7.08 1.68
C ASN A 18 13.22 -7.18 2.23
N TRP A 19 12.41 -6.14 2.01
CA TRP A 19 10.97 -6.17 2.32
C TRP A 19 10.26 -7.35 1.63
N MET A 20 10.82 -7.81 0.52
CA MET A 20 10.32 -8.94 -0.27
C MET A 20 10.51 -10.30 0.42
N ASP A 21 11.38 -10.39 1.43
CA ASP A 21 11.61 -11.62 2.20
C ASP A 21 10.52 -11.83 3.27
N LEU A 22 9.67 -10.82 3.49
CA LEU A 22 8.57 -10.92 4.43
C LEU A 22 7.46 -11.84 3.89
N PRO A 23 6.81 -12.62 4.77
CA PRO A 23 5.59 -13.34 4.43
C PRO A 23 4.52 -12.41 3.83
N ARG A 24 3.75 -12.95 2.88
CA ARG A 24 2.79 -12.15 2.11
C ARG A 24 1.71 -11.52 2.98
N ASP A 25 1.25 -12.21 4.01
CA ASP A 25 0.28 -11.73 5.00
C ASP A 25 0.83 -10.55 5.81
N VAL A 26 2.11 -10.57 6.16
CA VAL A 26 2.79 -9.43 6.81
C VAL A 26 2.83 -8.22 5.88
N LEU A 27 3.19 -8.42 4.61
CA LEU A 27 3.14 -7.34 3.61
C LEU A 27 1.72 -6.79 3.45
N CYS A 28 0.70 -7.65 3.37
CA CYS A 28 -0.69 -7.20 3.30
C CYS A 28 -1.09 -6.37 4.53
N THR A 29 -0.65 -6.78 5.73
CA THR A 29 -0.90 -6.03 6.97
C THR A 29 -0.24 -4.65 6.96
N ILE A 30 0.97 -4.54 6.39
CA ILE A 30 1.64 -3.25 6.20
C ILE A 30 0.80 -2.35 5.27
N PHE A 31 0.32 -2.88 4.15
CA PHE A 31 -0.53 -2.13 3.21
C PHE A 31 -1.85 -1.67 3.85
N GLN A 32 -2.49 -2.53 4.65
CA GLN A 32 -3.67 -2.15 5.42
C GLN A 32 -3.38 -0.99 6.38
N LYS A 33 -2.21 -0.98 7.02
CA LYS A 33 -1.79 0.09 7.94
C LYS A 33 -1.35 1.37 7.23
N LEU A 34 -0.84 1.29 6.00
CA LEU A 34 -0.59 2.46 5.16
C LEU A 34 -1.89 3.17 4.78
N GLY A 35 -2.97 2.41 4.62
CA GLY A 35 -4.27 2.93 4.24
C GLY A 35 -4.38 3.20 2.74
N ALA A 36 -5.59 3.56 2.31
CA ALA A 36 -5.95 3.65 0.90
C ALA A 36 -5.15 4.74 0.16
N ILE A 37 -5.02 5.92 0.76
CA ILE A 37 -4.36 7.08 0.13
C ILE A 37 -2.88 6.81 -0.10
N GLU A 38 -2.11 6.43 0.93
CA GLU A 38 -0.68 6.17 0.77
C GLU A 38 -0.40 4.96 -0.11
N THR A 39 -1.28 3.94 -0.09
CA THR A 39 -1.16 2.79 -0.98
C THR A 39 -1.26 3.21 -2.45
N LEU A 40 -2.25 4.03 -2.79
CA LEU A 40 -2.48 4.49 -4.17
C LEU A 40 -1.47 5.57 -4.59
N LYS A 41 -1.09 6.47 -3.69
CA LYS A 41 -0.20 7.60 -4.03
C LYS A 41 1.27 7.18 -4.08
N ARG A 42 1.69 6.22 -3.26
CA ARG A 42 3.11 5.87 -3.08
C ARG A 42 3.41 4.38 -3.22
N ALA A 43 2.79 3.53 -2.40
CA ALA A 43 3.25 2.14 -2.26
C ALA A 43 3.20 1.35 -3.58
N GLN A 44 2.13 1.50 -4.37
CA GLN A 44 2.00 0.81 -5.66
C GLN A 44 3.05 1.21 -6.73
N HIS A 45 3.82 2.26 -6.48
CA HIS A 45 4.84 2.79 -7.37
C HIS A 45 6.28 2.40 -6.97
N VAL A 46 6.47 1.68 -5.85
CA VAL A 46 7.80 1.29 -5.35
C VAL A 46 8.44 0.21 -6.23
N CYS A 47 7.76 -0.93 -6.39
CA CYS A 47 8.23 -2.03 -7.23
C CYS A 47 7.06 -2.85 -7.80
N SER A 48 7.35 -3.79 -8.70
CA SER A 48 6.33 -4.64 -9.34
C SER A 48 5.54 -5.50 -8.35
N VAL A 49 6.20 -6.01 -7.31
CA VAL A 49 5.53 -6.85 -6.30
C VAL A 49 4.63 -6.02 -5.39
N TRP A 50 5.07 -4.84 -4.96
CA TRP A 50 4.22 -3.90 -4.21
C TRP A 50 3.02 -3.45 -5.05
N ARG A 51 3.23 -3.23 -6.36
CA ARG A 51 2.13 -2.97 -7.28
C ARG A 51 1.15 -4.15 -7.36
N SER A 52 1.64 -5.38 -7.41
CA SER A 52 0.79 -6.57 -7.43
C SER A 52 -0.03 -6.69 -6.14
N ILE A 53 0.61 -6.55 -4.98
CA ILE A 53 -0.04 -6.58 -3.66
C ILE A 53 -1.08 -5.48 -3.54
N SER A 54 -0.77 -4.25 -3.98
CA SER A 54 -1.70 -3.12 -3.91
C SER A 54 -3.02 -3.33 -4.66
N LYS A 55 -3.10 -4.32 -5.55
CA LYS A 55 -4.31 -4.68 -6.31
C LYS A 55 -5.08 -5.84 -5.70
N ASP A 56 -4.64 -6.37 -4.56
CA ASP A 56 -5.29 -7.49 -3.89
C ASP A 56 -6.66 -7.06 -3.35
N PRO A 57 -7.78 -7.67 -3.80
CA PRO A 57 -9.13 -7.28 -3.36
C PRO A 57 -9.33 -7.29 -1.85
N LEU A 58 -8.59 -8.12 -1.12
CA LEU A 58 -8.69 -8.23 0.33
C LEU A 58 -8.18 -7.00 1.07
N LEU A 59 -7.30 -6.20 0.45
CA LEU A 59 -6.85 -4.92 0.99
C LEU A 59 -7.94 -3.85 0.91
N TRP A 60 -8.89 -4.01 -0.01
CA TRP A 60 -9.90 -3.00 -0.36
C TRP A 60 -11.29 -3.33 0.18
N ARG A 61 -11.39 -4.28 1.12
CA ARG A 61 -12.64 -4.54 1.86
C ARG A 61 -13.06 -3.35 2.73
N THR A 62 -12.08 -2.56 3.17
CA THR A 62 -12.29 -1.33 3.93
C THR A 62 -11.55 -0.20 3.24
N ILE A 63 -12.27 0.82 2.79
CA ILE A 63 -11.70 2.03 2.20
C ILE A 63 -11.93 3.18 3.17
N ASP A 64 -10.87 3.60 3.84
CA ASP A 64 -10.90 4.83 4.65
C ASP A 64 -10.06 5.91 3.96
N MET A 65 -10.73 6.97 3.53
CA MET A 65 -10.13 8.18 2.97
C MET A 65 -10.55 9.43 3.76
N SER A 66 -10.94 9.25 5.03
CA SER A 66 -11.13 10.39 5.94
C SER A 66 -9.80 11.06 6.25
N ASN A 67 -9.86 12.36 6.55
CA ASN A 67 -8.71 13.12 7.05
C ASN A 67 -7.48 13.19 6.11
N SER A 68 -7.69 13.31 4.80
CA SER A 68 -6.65 13.89 3.95
C SER A 68 -6.52 15.37 4.30
N GLY A 69 -5.59 15.73 5.18
CA GLY A 69 -5.31 17.12 5.52
C GLY A 69 -4.99 18.01 4.31
N ASP A 70 -4.71 17.39 3.16
CA ASP A 70 -4.76 17.99 1.84
C ASP A 70 -6.15 17.80 1.22
N MET A 71 -6.78 18.90 0.81
CA MET A 71 -7.88 18.91 -0.18
C MET A 71 -7.33 18.46 -1.55
N ASP A 72 -6.94 17.20 -1.64
CA ASP A 72 -6.42 16.62 -2.86
C ASP A 72 -7.61 16.41 -3.81
N PHE A 73 -7.69 17.24 -4.86
CA PHE A 73 -8.73 17.13 -5.89
C PHE A 73 -8.79 15.74 -6.55
N GLN A 74 -7.78 14.89 -6.32
CA GLN A 74 -7.69 13.54 -6.86
C GLN A 74 -8.37 12.47 -6.00
N LEU A 75 -8.93 12.79 -4.82
CA LEU A 75 -9.59 11.82 -3.92
C LEU A 75 -10.70 11.02 -4.61
N GLY A 76 -11.53 11.67 -5.42
CA GLY A 76 -12.59 10.97 -6.17
C GLY A 76 -12.05 9.94 -7.16
N ILE A 77 -10.94 10.26 -7.84
CA ILE A 77 -10.27 9.33 -8.78
C ILE A 77 -9.64 8.16 -8.01
N MET A 78 -8.96 8.46 -6.89
CA MET A 78 -8.37 7.43 -6.03
C MET A 78 -9.43 6.51 -5.45
N CYS A 79 -10.57 7.06 -5.02
CA CYS A 79 -11.68 6.30 -4.47
C CYS A 79 -12.28 5.35 -5.51
N ARG A 80 -12.55 5.82 -6.75
CA ARG A 80 -13.00 4.92 -7.84
C ARG A 80 -12.04 3.76 -8.05
N ARG A 81 -10.74 4.04 -8.09
CA ARG A 81 -9.72 3.00 -8.26
C ARG A 81 -9.66 2.01 -7.10
N ALA A 82 -9.85 2.48 -5.86
CA ALA A 82 -9.96 1.64 -4.69
C ALA A 82 -11.18 0.72 -4.76
N ILE A 83 -12.33 1.24 -5.21
CA ILE A 83 -13.55 0.47 -5.46
C ILE A 83 -13.29 -0.58 -6.54
N ASP A 84 -12.68 -0.22 -7.66
CA ASP A 84 -12.35 -1.17 -8.74
C ASP A 84 -11.44 -2.30 -8.23
N TYR A 85 -10.44 -1.97 -7.41
CA TYR A 85 -9.55 -2.97 -6.81
C TYR A 85 -10.27 -3.88 -5.80
N SER A 86 -11.37 -3.43 -5.19
CA SER A 86 -12.18 -4.28 -4.30
C SER A 86 -12.85 -5.44 -5.01
N CYS A 87 -13.07 -5.34 -6.34
CA CYS A 87 -13.70 -6.37 -7.16
C CYS A 87 -14.97 -6.94 -6.49
N GLY A 88 -15.89 -6.07 -6.05
CA GLY A 88 -17.14 -6.44 -5.37
C GLY A 88 -17.01 -6.87 -3.90
N HIS A 89 -15.82 -6.84 -3.29
CA HIS A 89 -15.61 -7.24 -1.89
C HIS A 89 -15.64 -6.06 -0.90
N LEU A 90 -16.03 -4.86 -1.32
CA LEU A 90 -16.10 -3.69 -0.46
C LEU A 90 -17.17 -3.88 0.63
N LEU A 91 -16.78 -3.71 1.90
CA LEU A 91 -17.66 -3.84 3.07
C LEU A 91 -17.86 -2.50 3.79
N HIS A 92 -16.81 -1.70 3.90
CA HIS A 92 -16.82 -0.43 4.62
C HIS A 92 -16.15 0.65 3.80
N ILE A 93 -16.79 1.83 3.73
CA ILE A 93 -16.23 2.99 3.05
C ILE A 93 -16.44 4.26 3.88
N ASN A 94 -15.40 5.09 3.96
CA ASN A 94 -15.42 6.41 4.57
C ASN A 94 -14.85 7.46 3.61
N ILE A 95 -15.71 8.40 3.18
CA ILE A 95 -15.45 9.44 2.17
C ILE A 95 -15.97 10.81 2.61
N GLU A 96 -15.91 11.07 3.93
CA GLU A 96 -16.52 12.17 4.70
C GLU A 96 -16.67 13.52 3.98
N ASN A 97 -15.69 13.94 3.17
CA ASN A 97 -15.64 15.29 2.59
C ASN A 97 -15.77 15.37 1.06
N PHE A 98 -15.87 14.24 0.36
CA PHE A 98 -15.87 14.23 -1.11
C PHE A 98 -16.82 13.20 -1.75
N GLY A 99 -17.70 12.59 -0.94
CA GLY A 99 -18.73 11.69 -1.46
C GLY A 99 -19.67 12.39 -2.44
N THR A 100 -19.95 11.74 -3.57
CA THR A 100 -20.88 12.20 -4.59
C THR A 100 -21.82 11.07 -4.99
N ASP A 101 -23.02 11.39 -5.50
CA ASP A 101 -23.97 10.38 -6.00
C ASP A 101 -23.36 9.48 -7.09
N ASP A 102 -22.44 10.03 -7.90
CA ASP A 102 -21.73 9.27 -8.92
C ASP A 102 -20.70 8.29 -8.35
N LEU A 103 -20.13 8.56 -7.16
CA LEU A 103 -19.29 7.61 -6.43
C LEU A 103 -20.16 6.54 -5.78
N LEU A 104 -21.30 6.92 -5.19
CA LEU A 104 -22.22 5.97 -4.58
C LEU A 104 -22.79 4.99 -5.62
N ARG A 105 -23.13 5.48 -6.82
CA ARG A 105 -23.55 4.62 -7.94
C ARG A 105 -22.42 3.72 -8.45
N HIS A 106 -21.18 4.23 -8.46
CA HIS A 106 -20.02 3.40 -8.84
C HIS A 106 -19.87 2.19 -7.90
N ILE A 107 -20.09 2.38 -6.61
CA ILE A 107 -20.04 1.29 -5.61
C ILE A 107 -21.10 0.23 -5.90
N THR A 108 -22.30 0.60 -6.34
CA THR A 108 -23.37 -0.36 -6.63
C THR A 108 -23.18 -1.13 -7.92
N ASP A 109 -22.42 -0.56 -8.86
CA ASP A 109 -22.21 -1.11 -10.20
C ASP A 109 -20.91 -1.95 -10.31
N SER A 110 -20.08 -1.96 -9.26
CA SER A 110 -18.74 -2.57 -9.23
C SER A 110 -18.67 -3.98 -8.62
#